data_AF-A0A136M287-F1
#
_entry.id   AF-A0A136M287-F1
#
_cell.length_a   1.000
_cell.length_b   1.000
_cell.length_c   1.000
_cell.angle_alpha   90.00
_cell.angle_beta   90.00
_cell.angle_gamma   90.00
#
_symmetry.space_group_name_H-M   'P 1'
#
loop_
_entity.id
_entity.type
_entity.pdbx_description
1 polymer ?
#
loop_
_entity_poly.entity_id
_entity_poly.type
_entity_poly.pdbx_seq_one_letter_code
_entity_poly.pdbx_strand_id
1 'polypeptide(L)' 'GKVVGMAAIFTYGFDVAEKNFKDAKIPLVCLSDFNQLLTEAVKNNHLDEDQLIYVKSWRLDPANWK' A
#
# COMPACT_ATOMS: atom_id res chain seq x y z
N GLY A 1 -25.24 -13.91 5.27
CA GLY A 1 -24.52 -13.49 6.50
C GLY A 1 -24.26 -11.99 6.45
N LYS A 2 -24.13 -11.31 7.60
CA LYS A 2 -23.80 -9.89 7.68
C LYS A 2 -22.28 -9.74 7.77
N VAL A 3 -21.68 -9.06 6.78
CA VAL A 3 -20.24 -8.74 6.81
C VAL A 3 -20.04 -7.54 7.74
N VAL A 4 -19.19 -7.70 8.75
CA VAL A 4 -18.89 -6.66 9.75
C VAL A 4 -17.65 -5.82 9.39
N GLY A 5 -16.82 -6.30 8.46
CA GLY A 5 -15.57 -5.65 8.06
C GLY A 5 -14.63 -6.59 7.31
N MET A 6 -13.53 -6.04 6.81
CA MET A 6 -12.40 -6.78 6.25
C MET A 6 -11.12 -6.42 7.00
N ALA A 7 -10.31 -7.43 7.30
CA ALA A 7 -8.96 -7.24 7.81
C ALA A 7 -7.95 -7.79 6.79
N ALA A 8 -6.87 -7.07 6.57
CA ALA A 8 -5.78 -7.47 5.69
C ALA A 8 -4.43 -7.34 6.41
N ILE A 9 -3.47 -8.21 6.07
CA ILE A 9 -2.11 -8.14 6.60
C ILE A 9 -1.37 -6.95 5.98
N PHE A 10 -1.61 -6.70 4.69
CA PHE A 10 -0.87 -5.72 3.90
C PHE A 10 -1.77 -5.04 2.88
N THR A 11 -1.53 -3.74 2.63
CA THR A 11 -2.18 -3.00 1.55
C THR A 11 -1.19 -2.12 0.79
N TYR A 12 -1.39 -2.04 -0.53
CA TYR A 12 -0.69 -1.07 -1.37
C TYR A 12 -1.24 0.36 -1.20
N GLY A 13 -2.39 0.53 -0.55
CA GLY A 13 -3.03 1.83 -0.34
C GLY A 13 -3.51 2.46 -1.65
N PHE A 14 -4.15 1.66 -2.51
CA PHE A 14 -4.77 2.17 -3.73
C PHE A 14 -6.10 2.87 -3.40
N ASP A 15 -6.26 4.11 -3.87
CA ASP A 15 -7.47 4.92 -3.66
C ASP A 15 -8.75 4.22 -4.17
N VAL A 16 -8.63 3.43 -5.24
CA VAL A 16 -9.76 2.63 -5.78
C VAL A 16 -10.26 1.63 -4.75
N ALA A 17 -9.35 0.98 -4.01
CA ALA A 17 -9.73 0.04 -2.97
C ALA A 17 -10.43 0.77 -1.82
N GLU A 18 -9.86 1.88 -1.33
CA GLU A 18 -10.47 2.67 -0.25
C GLU A 18 -11.87 3.16 -0.62
N LYS A 19 -12.03 3.68 -1.85
CA LYS A 19 -13.32 4.14 -2.34
C LYS A 19 -14.34 3.00 -2.39
N ASN A 20 -13.97 1.83 -2.90
CA ASN A 20 -14.87 0.67 -2.97
C ASN A 20 -15.34 0.21 -1.59
N PHE A 21 -14.43 0.13 -0.60
CA PHE A 21 -14.80 -0.25 0.77
C PHE A 21 -15.67 0.81 1.45
N LYS A 22 -15.38 2.10 1.20
CA LYS A 22 -16.19 3.22 1.69
C LYS A 22 -17.60 3.22 1.11
N ASP A 23 -17.73 3.03 -0.21
CA ASP A 23 -19.02 2.97 -0.91
C ASP A 23 -19.85 1.75 -0.46
N ALA A 24 -19.18 0.62 -0.19
CA ALA A 24 -19.80 -0.57 0.38
C ALA A 24 -20.14 -0.45 1.88
N LYS A 25 -19.71 0.62 2.56
CA LYS A 25 -19.83 0.83 4.01
C LYS A 25 -19.22 -0.33 4.82
N ILE A 26 -18.13 -0.91 4.31
CA ILE A 26 -17.40 -2.00 4.95
C ILE A 26 -16.10 -1.42 5.52
N PRO A 27 -15.86 -1.49 6.84
CA PRO A 27 -14.60 -1.05 7.41
C PRO A 27 -13.48 -1.99 6.96
N LEU A 28 -12.41 -1.41 6.41
CA LEU A 28 -11.17 -2.10 6.05
C LEU A 28 -10.07 -1.73 7.06
N VAL A 29 -9.44 -2.72 7.68
CA VAL A 29 -8.29 -2.54 8.57
C VAL A 29 -7.10 -3.30 8.00
N CYS A 30 -5.98 -2.61 7.83
CA CYS A 30 -4.73 -3.22 7.35
C CYS A 30 -3.68 -3.15 8.46
N LEU A 31 -2.99 -4.26 8.72
CA LEU A 31 -1.92 -4.32 9.73
C LEU A 31 -0.66 -3.56 9.28
N SER A 32 -0.42 -3.50 7.98
CA SER A 32 0.72 -2.80 7.38
C SER A 32 0.33 -2.22 6.02
N ASP A 33 1.05 -1.18 5.61
CA ASP A 33 0.88 -0.53 4.33
C ASP A 33 2.23 -0.39 3.62
N PHE A 34 2.17 -0.11 2.32
CA PHE A 34 3.36 0.03 1.50
C PHE A 34 4.29 1.18 1.96
N ASN A 35 3.77 2.24 2.58
CA ASN A 35 4.60 3.33 3.09
C ASN A 35 5.40 2.89 4.32
N GLN A 36 4.79 2.12 5.23
CA GLN A 36 5.46 1.52 6.38
C GLN A 36 6.52 0.51 5.93
N LEU A 37 6.20 -0.33 4.94
CA LEU A 37 7.15 -1.27 4.35
C LEU A 37 8.39 -0.55 3.78
N LEU A 38 8.19 0.54 3.02
CA LEU A 38 9.30 1.33 2.46
C LEU A 38 10.12 2.01 3.56
N THR A 39 9.46 2.58 4.56
CA THR A 39 10.13 3.25 5.68
C THR A 39 11.01 2.27 6.44
N GLU A 40 10.52 1.05 6.68
CA GLU A 40 11.25 0.00 7.38
C GLU A 40 12.38 -0.59 6.52
N ALA A 41 12.18 -0.72 5.21
CA ALA A 41 13.21 -1.19 4.29
C ALA A 41 14.38 -0.21 4.15
N VAL A 42 14.13 1.11 4.19
CA VAL A 42 15.20 2.13 4.25
C VAL A 42 15.93 2.05 5.60
N LYS A 43 15.20 1.95 6.71
CA LYS A 43 15.80 1.84 8.05
C LYS A 43 16.69 0.62 8.23
N ASN A 44 16.33 -0.51 7.64
CA ASN A 44 17.11 -1.74 7.70
C ASN A 44 18.22 -1.83 6.64
N ASN A 45 18.54 -0.72 5.93
CA ASN A 45 19.51 -0.70 4.83
C ASN A 45 19.22 -1.72 3.71
N HIS A 46 17.96 -2.16 3.58
CA HIS A 46 17.54 -3.03 2.46
C HIS A 46 17.29 -2.23 1.18
N LEU A 47 17.07 -0.91 1.29
CA LEU A 47 16.89 0.03 0.18
C LEU A 47 17.69 1.31 0.45
N ASP A 48 18.53 1.71 -0.50
CA ASP A 48 19.21 3.01 -0.49
C ASP A 48 18.23 4.12 -0.94
N GLU A 49 18.52 5.40 -0.65
CA GLU A 49 17.63 6.52 -1.01
C GLU A 49 17.30 6.56 -2.52
N ASP A 50 18.27 6.19 -3.36
CA ASP A 50 18.08 6.08 -4.82
C ASP A 50 17.12 4.94 -5.19
N GLN A 51 17.14 3.83 -4.45
CA GLN A 51 16.18 2.74 -4.66
C GLN A 51 14.78 3.11 -4.17
N LEU A 52 14.68 3.93 -3.11
CA LEU A 52 13.42 4.49 -2.66
C LEU A 52 12.77 5.36 -3.73
N ILE A 53 13.57 6.18 -4.42
CA ILE A 53 13.12 7.02 -5.55
C ILE A 53 12.65 6.13 -6.72
N TYR A 54 13.37 5.05 -7.01
CA TYR A 54 12.98 4.06 -8.02
C TYR A 54 11.63 3.40 -7.70
N VAL A 55 11.44 2.94 -6.48
CA VAL A 55 10.21 2.26 -6.05
C VAL A 55 9.01 3.23 -5.99
N LYS A 56 9.22 4.49 -5.61
CA LYS A 56 8.20 5.54 -5.69
C LYS A 56 7.82 5.86 -7.14
N SER A 57 8.80 5.89 -8.04
CA SER A 57 8.57 6.11 -9.48
C SER A 57 7.76 4.97 -10.09
N TRP A 58 8.07 3.72 -9.73
CA TRP A 58 7.26 2.56 -10.11
C TRP A 58 5.81 2.66 -9.61
N ARG A 59 5.60 3.14 -8.37
CA ARG A 59 4.24 3.34 -7.83
C ARG A 59 3.45 4.40 -8.62
N LEU A 60 4.11 5.45 -9.11
CA LEU A 60 3.48 6.55 -9.84
C LEU A 60 3.06 6.13 -11.25
N ASP A 61 3.88 5.34 -11.94
CA ASP A 61 3.58 4.85 -13.28
C ASP A 61 4.15 3.44 -13.49
N PRO A 62 3.46 2.41 -12.97
CA PRO A 62 3.92 1.03 -13.12
C PRO A 62 3.84 0.54 -14.58
N ALA A 63 3.09 1.23 -15.44
CA ALA A 63 2.88 0.87 -16.83
C ALA A 63 4.01 1.33 -17.76
N ASN A 64 4.69 2.45 -17.44
CA ASN A 64 5.86 2.95 -18.18
C ASN A 64 7.21 2.58 -17.53
N TRP A 65 7.23 1.56 -16.67
CA TRP A 65 8.46 1.09 -16.02
C TRP A 65 9.44 0.50 -17.05
N LYS A 66 10.63 1.09 -17.19
CA LYS A 66 11.80 0.54 -17.90
C LYS A 66 12.95 0.32 -16.95
#